data_AF-C0NUH7-F1
#
_entry.id   AF-C0NUH7-F1
#
_cell.length_a   1.000
_cell.length_b   1.000
_cell.length_c   1.000
_cell.angle_alpha   90.00
_cell.angle_beta   90.00
_cell.angle_gamma   90.00
#
_symmetry.space_group_name_H-M   'P 1'
#
loop_
_entity.id
_entity.type
_entity.pdbx_description
1 polymer ?
#
loop_
_entity_poly.entity_id
_entity_poly.type
_entity_poly.pdbx_seq_one_letter_code
_entity_poly.pdbx_strand_id
1 'polypeptide(L)'
;MIPRVYRSIYAYSRLRTNPVSRQRYFSMASPNLNSAVQPRYASTLPDETKQLAAETNSLLDSNWSLDEEQMGLQKTYYFKTYTKCQDFFNMIAIKSKSANHHSTMTVKFRSVHIHWTTHSPPGLSVIDTLMARYCDEQAKMLGTVDENQVKTCTSAPATKT
;
A
#
# COMPACT_ATOMS: atom_id res chain seq x y z
N MET A 1 20.25 50.60 -7.08
CA MET A 1 20.89 50.33 -5.78
C MET A 1 20.69 48.85 -5.55
N ILE A 2 21.58 47.89 -5.82
CA ILE A 2 23.05 47.72 -5.88
C ILE A 2 23.59 47.88 -7.33
N PRO A 3 24.88 48.21 -7.59
CA PRO A 3 25.33 48.77 -8.87
C PRO A 3 26.18 47.86 -9.78
N ARG A 4 26.28 48.31 -11.04
CA ARG A 4 27.37 48.20 -12.05
C ARG A 4 27.80 46.80 -12.53
N VAL A 5 27.39 46.38 -13.73
CA VAL A 5 27.99 46.65 -15.08
C VAL A 5 29.42 46.11 -15.24
N TYR A 6 29.56 45.06 -16.05
CA TYR A 6 30.69 44.92 -16.98
C TYR A 6 30.24 44.12 -18.22
N ARG A 7 30.28 44.76 -19.38
CA ARG A 7 30.24 44.12 -20.71
C ARG A 7 31.69 44.02 -21.20
N SER A 8 32.08 42.87 -21.73
CA SER A 8 33.17 42.79 -22.70
C SER A 8 32.74 41.85 -23.83
N ILE A 9 32.92 42.35 -25.05
CA ILE A 9 32.70 41.73 -26.35
C ILE A 9 34.08 41.40 -26.96
N TYR A 10 34.09 40.82 -28.16
CA TYR A 10 35.22 40.34 -28.98
C TYR A 10 35.57 38.86 -28.78
N ALA A 11 35.82 38.04 -29.80
CA ALA A 11 35.59 38.12 -31.24
C ALA A 11 35.72 36.67 -31.77
N TYR A 12 35.01 36.36 -32.85
CA TYR A 12 35.06 35.06 -33.55
C TYR A 12 36.35 34.92 -34.38
N SER A 13 36.95 33.72 -34.41
CA SER A 13 37.27 33.04 -35.69
C SER A 13 37.83 31.62 -35.49
N ARG A 14 37.03 30.65 -35.98
CA ARG A 14 37.29 29.36 -36.64
C ARG A 14 38.71 28.79 -36.62
N LEU A 15 38.82 27.46 -36.46
CA LEU A 15 39.30 26.54 -37.50
C LEU A 15 38.80 25.10 -37.22
N ARG A 16 38.63 24.35 -38.32
CA ARG A 16 37.90 23.08 -38.50
C ARG A 16 38.75 21.85 -38.17
N THR A 17 38.11 20.74 -37.76
CA THR A 17 38.29 19.38 -38.33
C THR A 17 37.06 18.49 -38.00
N ASN A 18 36.53 17.80 -39.02
CA ASN A 18 35.69 16.56 -38.94
C ASN A 18 36.66 15.38 -39.23
N PRO A 19 36.36 14.07 -39.03
CA PRO A 19 35.06 13.37 -39.08
C PRO A 19 34.91 12.29 -37.95
N VAL A 20 33.82 11.54 -37.78
CA VAL A 20 33.48 10.24 -38.41
C VAL A 20 32.12 9.80 -37.85
N SER A 21 31.17 9.43 -38.71
CA SER A 21 29.86 8.90 -38.30
C SER A 21 29.97 7.46 -37.82
N ARG A 22 29.59 7.18 -36.57
CA ARG A 22 29.42 5.81 -36.06
C ARG A 22 27.91 5.54 -35.99
N GLN A 23 27.40 4.68 -36.87
CA GLN A 23 26.05 4.11 -36.74
C GLN A 23 25.95 3.42 -35.37
N ARG A 24 25.13 3.97 -34.48
CA ARG A 24 24.74 3.30 -33.23
C ARG A 24 23.57 2.39 -33.58
N TYR A 25 23.82 1.09 -33.62
CA TYR A 25 22.77 0.10 -33.52
C TYR A 25 22.10 0.27 -32.15
N PHE A 26 20.85 0.73 -32.14
CA PHE A 26 20.05 0.74 -30.91
C PHE A 26 19.71 -0.71 -30.58
N SER A 27 20.39 -1.23 -29.57
CA SER A 27 19.95 -2.42 -28.83
C SER A 27 18.62 -2.08 -28.16
N MET A 28 17.53 -2.66 -28.65
CA MET A 28 16.25 -2.68 -27.94
C MET A 28 16.37 -3.68 -26.79
N ALA A 29 16.88 -3.24 -25.64
CA ALA A 29 16.73 -3.99 -24.41
C ALA A 29 15.24 -3.97 -24.03
N SER A 30 14.59 -5.13 -24.12
CA SER A 30 13.22 -5.31 -23.63
C SER A 30 13.16 -4.87 -22.16
N PRO A 31 12.21 -4.01 -21.76
CA PRO A 31 12.01 -3.71 -20.35
C PRO A 31 11.65 -5.00 -19.63
N ASN A 32 12.38 -5.30 -18.57
CA ASN A 32 12.15 -6.45 -17.72
C ASN A 32 10.81 -6.24 -17.00
N LEU A 33 9.72 -6.81 -17.54
CA LEU A 33 8.34 -6.65 -17.08
C LEU A 33 8.05 -7.33 -15.73
N ASN A 34 9.06 -7.91 -15.09
CA ASN A 34 8.99 -8.51 -13.75
C ASN A 34 9.82 -7.69 -12.74
N SER A 35 9.57 -6.40 -12.62
CA SER A 35 9.86 -5.71 -11.36
C SER A 35 9.00 -6.37 -10.30
N ALA A 36 9.60 -7.29 -9.54
CA ALA A 36 8.93 -7.97 -8.44
C ALA A 36 8.23 -6.91 -7.58
N VAL A 37 6.93 -7.10 -7.33
CA VAL A 37 6.15 -6.25 -6.44
C VAL A 37 6.79 -6.36 -5.06
N GLN A 38 7.46 -5.30 -4.60
CA GLN A 38 8.22 -5.28 -3.36
C GLN A 38 7.64 -4.20 -2.45
N PRO A 39 7.34 -4.52 -1.18
CA PRO A 39 6.85 -3.52 -0.25
C PRO A 39 7.84 -2.36 -0.07
N ARG A 40 7.30 -1.15 0.00
CA ARG A 40 8.04 0.09 0.28
C ARG A 40 7.89 0.43 1.75
N TYR A 41 9.01 0.45 2.47
CA TYR A 41 9.03 0.71 3.91
C TYR A 41 9.28 2.19 4.22
N ALA A 42 8.67 2.64 5.32
CA ALA A 42 8.81 3.99 5.86
C ALA A 42 10.20 4.23 6.48
N SER A 43 10.81 3.20 7.07
CA SER A 43 12.17 3.25 7.60
C SER A 43 13.21 2.95 6.51
N THR A 44 14.36 3.60 6.59
CA THR A 44 15.53 3.33 5.74
C THR A 44 16.61 2.53 6.48
N LEU A 45 16.39 2.17 7.75
CA LEU A 45 17.38 1.44 8.56
C LEU A 45 17.38 -0.06 8.17
N PRO A 46 18.53 -0.65 7.81
CA PRO A 46 18.58 -2.04 7.31
C PRO A 46 18.01 -3.10 8.27
N ASP A 47 18.27 -2.99 9.57
CA ASP A 47 17.78 -3.98 10.54
C ASP A 47 16.26 -3.89 10.74
N GLU A 48 15.73 -2.66 10.82
CA GLU A 48 14.28 -2.43 10.93
C GLU A 48 13.55 -2.89 9.68
N THR A 49 14.07 -2.57 8.49
CA THR A 49 13.48 -2.99 7.22
C THR A 49 13.52 -4.51 7.04
N LYS A 50 14.58 -5.18 7.49
CA LYS A 50 14.66 -6.65 7.46
C LYS A 50 13.61 -7.31 8.35
N GLN A 51 13.46 -6.82 9.59
CA GLN A 51 12.43 -7.33 10.50
C GLN A 51 11.04 -7.08 9.94
N LEU A 52 10.76 -5.83 9.53
CA LEU A 52 9.48 -5.42 8.95
C LEU A 52 9.13 -6.22 7.68
N ALA A 53 10.12 -6.57 6.86
CA ALA A 53 9.92 -7.43 5.71
C ALA A 53 9.49 -8.85 6.09
N ALA A 54 10.07 -9.44 7.13
CA ALA A 54 9.62 -10.74 7.63
C ALA A 54 8.17 -10.67 8.15
N GLU A 55 7.82 -9.60 8.86
CA GLU A 55 6.45 -9.38 9.35
C GLU A 55 5.44 -9.19 8.21
N THR A 56 5.81 -8.40 7.21
CA THR A 56 4.99 -8.13 6.02
C THR A 56 4.75 -9.42 5.25
N ASN A 57 5.81 -10.20 4.98
CA ASN A 57 5.69 -11.48 4.28
C ASN A 57 4.75 -12.45 5.02
N SER A 58 4.86 -12.55 6.35
CA SER A 58 3.94 -13.37 7.15
C SER A 58 2.48 -12.94 7.04
N LEU A 59 2.21 -11.64 6.89
CA LEU A 59 0.86 -11.12 6.66
C LEU A 59 0.38 -11.40 5.24
N LEU A 60 1.25 -11.28 4.23
CA LEU A 60 0.94 -11.64 2.84
C LEU A 60 0.56 -13.12 2.72
N ASP A 61 1.28 -14.00 3.42
CA ASP A 61 0.92 -15.43 3.52
C ASP A 61 -0.43 -15.67 4.23
N SER A 62 -0.89 -14.68 5.02
CA SER A 62 -2.15 -14.70 5.77
C SER A 62 -3.28 -13.93 5.08
N ASN A 63 -3.30 -13.93 3.74
CA ASN A 63 -4.31 -13.28 2.89
C ASN A 63 -4.41 -11.74 3.05
N TRP A 64 -3.35 -11.09 3.52
CA TRP A 64 -3.20 -9.66 3.29
C TRP A 64 -2.64 -9.41 1.89
N SER A 65 -2.89 -8.23 1.35
CA SER A 65 -2.31 -7.79 0.08
C SER A 65 -1.70 -6.41 0.23
N LEU A 66 -0.73 -6.10 -0.63
CA LEU A 66 -0.22 -4.74 -0.75
C LEU A 66 -1.25 -3.86 -1.45
N ASP A 67 -1.23 -2.55 -1.16
CA ASP A 67 -1.93 -1.56 -1.97
C ASP A 67 -1.21 -1.31 -3.32
N GLU A 68 -1.84 -0.50 -4.18
CA GLU A 68 -1.34 -0.22 -5.52
C GLU A 68 0.06 0.42 -5.51
N GLU A 69 0.34 1.24 -4.50
CA GLU A 69 1.61 1.94 -4.34
C GLU A 69 2.68 1.13 -3.59
N GLN A 70 2.31 -0.08 -3.12
CA GLN A 70 3.13 -0.99 -2.31
C GLN A 70 3.58 -0.37 -0.97
N MET A 71 2.84 0.62 -0.48
CA MET A 71 3.12 1.38 0.75
C MET A 71 2.13 1.07 1.88
N GLY A 72 1.16 0.20 1.63
CA GLY A 72 0.14 -0.18 2.60
C GLY A 72 -0.27 -1.64 2.50
N LEU A 73 -0.95 -2.11 3.55
CA LEU A 73 -1.52 -3.44 3.67
C LEU A 73 -3.04 -3.34 3.72
N GLN A 74 -3.71 -4.20 2.97
CA GLN A 74 -5.17 -4.23 2.90
C GLN A 74 -5.74 -5.65 2.96
N LYS A 75 -6.91 -5.77 3.59
CA LYS A 75 -7.66 -7.03 3.72
C LYS A 75 -9.15 -6.75 3.96
N THR A 76 -9.99 -7.64 3.45
CA THR A 76 -11.44 -7.62 3.68
C THR A 76 -11.84 -8.77 4.59
N TYR A 77 -12.58 -8.46 5.65
CA TYR A 77 -13.15 -9.42 6.58
C TYR A 77 -14.65 -9.57 6.35
N TYR A 78 -15.18 -10.78 6.59
CA TYR A 78 -16.56 -11.14 6.30
C TYR A 78 -17.20 -11.79 7.53
N PHE A 79 -18.45 -11.45 7.82
CA PHE A 79 -19.14 -11.90 9.04
C PHE A 79 -20.52 -12.49 8.75
N LYS A 80 -21.00 -13.40 9.61
CA LYS A 80 -22.34 -14.00 9.48
C LYS A 80 -23.48 -13.01 9.72
N THR A 81 -23.26 -11.97 10.52
CA THR A 81 -24.28 -10.97 10.87
C THR A 81 -23.73 -9.56 10.72
N TYR A 82 -24.62 -8.59 10.50
CA TYR A 82 -24.25 -7.18 10.45
C TYR A 82 -23.70 -6.69 11.79
N THR A 83 -24.25 -7.17 12.91
CA THR A 83 -23.79 -6.78 14.26
C THR A 83 -22.33 -7.18 14.49
N LYS A 84 -21.92 -8.41 14.13
CA LYS A 84 -20.51 -8.83 14.23
C LYS A 84 -19.57 -7.99 13.36
N CYS A 85 -20.03 -7.62 12.15
CA CYS A 85 -19.32 -6.72 11.26
C CYS A 85 -19.10 -5.35 11.93
N GLN A 86 -20.14 -4.80 12.56
CA GLN A 86 -20.07 -3.53 13.29
C GLN A 86 -19.21 -3.60 14.56
N ASP A 87 -19.29 -4.71 15.32
CA ASP A 87 -18.45 -4.95 16.50
C ASP A 87 -16.98 -4.95 16.09
N PHE A 88 -16.63 -5.69 15.03
CA PHE A 88 -15.28 -5.70 14.48
C PHE A 88 -14.84 -4.30 14.07
N PHE A 89 -15.66 -3.57 13.31
CA PHE A 89 -15.35 -2.21 12.89
C PHE A 89 -15.02 -1.30 14.09
N ASN A 90 -15.86 -1.34 15.13
CA ASN A 90 -15.69 -0.53 16.33
C ASN A 90 -14.41 -0.91 17.10
N MET A 91 -14.10 -2.20 17.22
CA MET A 91 -12.87 -2.68 17.87
C MET A 91 -11.63 -2.12 17.16
N ILE A 92 -11.59 -2.17 15.83
CA ILE A 92 -10.47 -1.61 15.07
C ILE A 92 -10.41 -0.09 15.20
N ALA A 93 -11.54 0.61 15.14
CA ALA A 93 -11.58 2.07 15.32
C ALA A 93 -11.05 2.50 16.70
N ILE A 94 -11.45 1.80 17.77
CA ILE A 94 -10.96 2.06 19.14
C ILE A 94 -9.44 1.77 19.22
N LYS A 95 -8.99 0.65 18.67
CA LYS A 95 -7.56 0.32 18.68
C LYS A 95 -6.76 1.35 17.88
N SER A 96 -7.25 1.78 16.73
CA SER A 96 -6.66 2.83 15.89
C SER A 96 -6.41 4.09 16.71
N LYS A 97 -7.43 4.54 17.44
CA LYS A 97 -7.32 5.70 18.34
C LYS A 97 -6.29 5.48 19.44
N SER A 98 -6.30 4.32 20.09
CA SER A 98 -5.36 4.01 21.18
C SER A 98 -3.90 3.92 20.71
N ALA A 99 -3.68 3.47 19.47
CA ALA A 99 -2.37 3.36 18.85
C ALA A 99 -1.87 4.69 18.26
N ASN A 100 -2.72 5.72 18.22
CA ASN A 100 -2.50 6.97 17.48
C ASN A 100 -2.12 6.71 16.00
N HIS A 101 -2.75 5.69 15.40
CA HIS A 101 -2.52 5.27 14.02
C HIS A 101 -3.85 4.84 13.43
N HIS A 102 -4.31 5.54 12.40
CA HIS A 102 -5.69 5.43 11.93
C HIS A 102 -5.73 4.73 10.57
N SER A 103 -6.55 3.68 10.46
CA SER A 103 -6.78 3.00 9.19
C SER A 103 -7.79 3.75 8.32
N THR A 104 -7.74 3.46 7.03
CA THR A 104 -8.90 3.66 6.15
C THR A 104 -9.76 2.41 6.22
N MET A 105 -11.05 2.56 6.51
CA MET A 105 -11.99 1.43 6.64
C MET A 105 -13.26 1.67 5.83
N THR A 106 -13.73 0.65 5.13
CA THR A 106 -15.02 0.68 4.41
C THR A 106 -15.89 -0.49 4.86
N VAL A 107 -17.12 -0.18 5.30
CA VAL A 107 -18.11 -1.19 5.66
C VAL A 107 -19.08 -1.38 4.49
N LYS A 108 -19.26 -2.63 4.05
CA LYS A 108 -20.27 -3.01 3.05
C LYS A 108 -21.05 -4.22 3.55
N PHE A 109 -22.31 -4.02 3.92
CA PHE A 109 -23.19 -5.07 4.45
C PHE A 109 -22.51 -5.83 5.61
N ARG A 110 -22.13 -7.10 5.42
CA ARG A 110 -21.46 -7.92 6.42
C ARG A 110 -19.96 -8.08 6.17
N SER A 111 -19.34 -7.07 5.58
CA SER A 111 -17.90 -7.02 5.32
C SER A 111 -17.29 -5.71 5.76
N VAL A 112 -16.03 -5.78 6.21
CA VAL A 112 -15.21 -4.62 6.54
C VAL A 112 -13.89 -4.75 5.78
N HIS A 113 -13.66 -3.82 4.86
CA HIS A 113 -12.36 -3.63 4.23
C HIS A 113 -11.52 -2.69 5.09
N ILE A 114 -10.26 -3.05 5.33
CA ILE A 114 -9.30 -2.29 6.13
C ILE A 114 -8.04 -2.07 5.32
N HIS A 115 -7.53 -0.85 5.33
CA HIS A 115 -6.25 -0.46 4.76
C HIS A 115 -5.40 0.27 5.81
N TRP A 116 -4.16 -0.19 5.97
CA TRP A 116 -3.13 0.35 6.85
C TRP A 116 -1.97 0.89 6.02
N THR A 117 -1.55 2.12 6.30
CA THR A 117 -0.35 2.73 5.73
C THR A 117 0.17 3.82 6.66
N THR A 118 1.46 4.12 6.60
CA THR A 118 2.06 5.25 7.29
C THR A 118 2.31 6.40 6.31
N HIS A 119 1.74 7.57 6.61
CA HIS A 119 1.86 8.76 5.77
C HIS A 119 3.19 9.52 5.96
N SER A 120 3.80 9.43 7.13
CA SER A 120 5.03 10.16 7.46
C SER A 120 5.94 9.38 8.43
N PRO A 121 7.13 8.95 8.00
CA PRO A 121 7.59 8.94 6.60
C PRO A 121 6.71 8.01 5.74
N PRO A 122 6.51 8.31 4.44
CA PRO A 122 5.66 7.49 3.57
C PRO A 122 6.16 6.05 3.43
N GLY A 123 5.27 5.07 3.64
CA GLY A 123 5.55 3.64 3.44
C GLY A 123 4.91 2.76 4.52
N LEU A 124 5.15 1.45 4.43
CA LEU A 124 4.80 0.52 5.50
C LEU A 124 5.73 0.72 6.69
N SER A 125 5.17 0.76 7.89
CA SER A 125 5.91 0.77 9.14
C SER A 125 5.52 -0.39 10.05
N VAL A 126 6.23 -0.53 11.16
CA VAL A 126 5.94 -1.56 12.18
C VAL A 126 4.53 -1.39 12.76
N ILE A 127 4.00 -0.17 12.86
CA ILE A 127 2.65 0.00 13.40
C ILE A 127 1.59 -0.53 12.44
N ASP A 128 1.83 -0.51 11.12
CA ASP A 128 0.93 -1.10 10.12
C ASP A 128 0.84 -2.63 10.29
N THR A 129 1.99 -3.31 10.45
CA THR A 129 2.02 -4.77 10.64
C THR A 129 1.43 -5.19 11.98
N LEU A 130 1.67 -4.44 13.06
CA LEU A 130 1.05 -4.67 14.37
C LEU A 130 -0.47 -4.53 14.31
N MET A 131 -0.97 -3.48 13.65
CA MET A 131 -2.40 -3.23 13.53
C MET A 131 -3.09 -4.24 12.60
N ALA A 132 -2.42 -4.69 11.54
CA ALA A 132 -2.88 -5.78 10.69
C ALA A 132 -3.04 -7.10 11.47
N ARG A 133 -2.03 -7.50 12.28
CA ARG A 133 -2.14 -8.69 13.14
C ARG A 133 -3.28 -8.58 14.14
N TYR A 134 -3.46 -7.41 14.76
CA TYR A 134 -4.58 -7.17 15.67
C TYR A 134 -5.93 -7.40 14.97
N CYS A 135 -6.07 -6.98 13.71
CA CYS A 135 -7.28 -7.24 12.93
C CYS A 135 -7.55 -8.73 12.77
N ASP A 136 -6.53 -9.55 12.45
CA ASP A 136 -6.68 -11.00 12.32
C ASP A 136 -7.09 -11.66 13.64
N GLU A 137 -6.53 -11.22 14.77
CA GLU A 137 -6.90 -11.70 16.11
C GLU A 137 -8.38 -11.40 16.44
N GLN A 138 -8.81 -10.16 16.22
CA GLN A 138 -10.20 -9.76 16.55
C GLN A 138 -11.21 -10.40 15.60
N ALA A 139 -10.87 -10.50 14.31
CA ALA A 139 -11.72 -11.18 13.33
C ALA A 139 -11.90 -12.66 13.66
N LYS A 140 -10.84 -13.34 14.10
CA LYS A 140 -10.90 -14.72 14.58
C LYS A 140 -11.80 -14.85 15.81
N MET A 141 -11.66 -13.94 16.79
CA MET A 141 -12.48 -13.93 18.01
C MET A 141 -13.98 -13.76 17.71
N LEU A 142 -14.33 -12.86 16.79
CA LEU A 142 -15.72 -12.60 16.40
C LEU A 142 -16.29 -13.68 15.46
N GLY A 143 -15.43 -14.56 14.93
CA GLY A 143 -15.82 -15.63 14.01
C GLY A 143 -16.08 -15.11 12.60
N THR A 144 -15.04 -14.54 11.99
CA THR A 144 -14.99 -14.27 10.54
C THR A 144 -15.31 -15.54 9.74
N VAL A 145 -15.89 -15.36 8.57
CA VAL A 145 -16.23 -16.42 7.61
C VAL A 145 -15.59 -16.15 6.27
N ASP A 146 -15.65 -17.11 5.36
CA ASP A 146 -15.29 -16.88 3.97
C ASP A 146 -16.36 -16.01 3.27
N GLU A 147 -15.94 -15.28 2.24
CA GLU A 147 -16.82 -14.41 1.45
C GLU A 147 -18.08 -15.14 0.94
N ASN A 148 -17.93 -16.39 0.49
CA ASN A 148 -19.03 -17.20 -0.04
C ASN A 148 -20.14 -17.53 1.00
N GLN A 149 -19.86 -17.40 2.29
CA GLN A 149 -20.83 -17.61 3.37
C GLN A 149 -21.67 -16.34 3.64
N VAL A 150 -21.27 -15.20 3.06
CA VAL A 150 -22.01 -13.96 3.12
C VAL A 150 -23.07 -13.92 2.00
N LYS A 151 -24.16 -14.69 2.18
CA LYS A 151 -25.35 -14.57 1.33
C LYS A 151 -25.94 -13.16 1.40
N THR A 152 -26.04 -12.48 0.25
CA THR A 152 -26.75 -11.21 0.11
C THR A 152 -28.26 -11.43 0.31
N CYS A 153 -29.00 -10.38 0.68
CA CYS A 153 -30.46 -10.44 0.91
C CYS A 153 -31.29 -10.66 -0.37
N THR A 154 -30.70 -11.14 -1.48
CA THR A 154 -31.34 -11.27 -2.79
C THR A 154 -32.23 -12.51 -2.97
N SER A 155 -32.73 -13.09 -1.89
CA SER A 155 -33.95 -13.91 -1.98
C SER A 155 -34.76 -13.79 -0.69
N ALA A 156 -35.80 -12.96 -0.73
CA ALA A 156 -36.93 -13.17 0.17
C ALA A 156 -37.45 -14.60 -0.06
N PRO A 157 -37.76 -15.38 0.99
CA PRO A 157 -38.49 -16.62 0.78
C PRO A 157 -39.84 -16.25 0.17
N ALA A 158 -40.20 -16.86 -0.96
CA ALA A 158 -41.55 -16.72 -1.51
C ALA A 158 -42.54 -17.09 -0.40
N THR A 159 -43.39 -16.13 -0.02
CA THR A 159 -44.50 -16.35 0.90
C THR A 159 -45.34 -17.50 0.35
N LYS A 160 -45.40 -18.63 1.07
CA LYS A 160 -46.43 -19.64 0.80
C LYS A 160 -47.77 -19.02 1.19
N THR A 161 -48.61 -18.74 0.20
CA THR A 161 -50.07 -18.65 0.36
C THR A 161 -50.65 -19.93 0.92
#